data_AF-A0A4R8WJY2-F1
#
_entry.id   AF-A0A4R8WJY2-F1
#
_cell.length_a   1.000
_cell.length_b   1.000
_cell.length_c   1.000
_cell.angle_alpha   90.00
_cell.angle_beta   90.00
_cell.angle_gamma   90.00
#
_symmetry.space_group_name_H-M   'P 1'
#
loop_
_entity.id
_entity.type
_entity.pdbx_description
1 polymer ?
#
loop_
_entity_poly.entity_id
_entity_poly.type
_entity_poly.pdbx_seq_one_letter_code
_entity_poly.pdbx_strand_id
1 'polypeptide(L)'
;MSDSRTLLFAEAANPATSPARLAKLAAKHFDLHRAIAANPACYPGLLEWMRGCGTLEPLAPALTQSPIAAQAPTRKAAHAEPSVPAYAVSRPVSLPVSGPVGAGSGAPGGWQQPVVRASAAASAGRRRRRPGLLWGSIGVAVLLLAGGGVWAYASVFSKIGGSSTPQAAVEKLLTGAVSLDLLNVYGSLSPSEITSLRGPVETLGRIKLDSATSPTDYTAVFEKLRPNLNVTLTGLDFLVTDIGDGIAVVAVTGGQLHVDGDPNALAGLWMDAVKSQLTEQLKATGSTDEQVAASLEKTRAAAVAGIDAALPYDRSASDLKQDLGRDVSAVAVQEGGSWYVSPLLTGFEQGFQDRLRADPTLTRGAIVAPATYVTPEDAVRGLADGVSAYLARGDSGALAAALPLAERRLVSLYGVPTSSVDGRSLNVTNVGVSSTVSGDTARITLDDLSFAGESDSVPYAFSISGVCATVGSASGAKICLDQIPGFAKLGAQDLRLIAVREGDGWFVSPLRTVADASSIVINRVAQLSQSGELADLLTTTANAPITSDETAPVEEGAY
;
A
#
# COMPACT_ATOMS: atom_id res chain seq x y z
N MET A 1 34.03 -19.55 -27.26
CA MET A 1 32.75 -19.03 -26.72
C MET A 1 31.57 -20.01 -26.85
N SER A 2 31.72 -21.23 -27.42
CA SER A 2 30.61 -22.20 -27.53
C SER A 2 30.33 -23.04 -26.28
N ASP A 3 31.25 -23.10 -25.31
CA ASP A 3 31.20 -24.11 -24.24
C ASP A 3 30.13 -23.79 -23.18
N SER A 4 30.03 -22.53 -22.75
CA SER A 4 29.06 -22.09 -21.73
C SER A 4 27.60 -22.21 -22.19
N ARG A 5 27.34 -22.04 -23.49
CA ARG A 5 25.97 -22.13 -24.04
C ARG A 5 25.47 -23.57 -24.07
N THR A 6 26.35 -24.51 -24.41
CA THR A 6 26.06 -25.95 -24.40
C THR A 6 25.75 -26.44 -22.98
N LEU A 7 26.46 -25.93 -21.97
CA LEU A 7 26.20 -26.26 -20.56
C LEU A 7 24.84 -25.77 -20.08
N LEU A 8 24.43 -24.55 -20.45
CA LEU A 8 23.12 -24.01 -20.08
C LEU A 8 21.96 -24.75 -20.76
N PHE A 9 22.14 -25.18 -22.02
CA PHE A 9 21.15 -26.02 -22.70
C PHE A 9 21.04 -27.40 -22.04
N ALA A 10 22.18 -28.02 -21.69
CA ALA A 10 22.19 -29.29 -20.97
C ALA A 10 21.53 -29.18 -19.58
N GLU A 11 21.76 -28.07 -18.88
CA GLU A 11 21.11 -27.78 -17.59
C GLU A 11 19.59 -27.57 -17.76
N ALA A 12 19.16 -26.84 -18.80
CA ALA A 12 17.74 -26.64 -19.11
C ALA A 12 17.02 -27.94 -19.50
N ALA A 13 17.69 -28.86 -20.19
CA ALA A 13 17.14 -30.15 -20.59
C ALA A 13 17.22 -31.23 -19.51
N ASN A 14 17.98 -31.02 -18.42
CA ASN A 14 18.16 -32.01 -17.36
C ASN A 14 16.88 -32.16 -16.51
N PRO A 15 16.24 -33.34 -16.46
CA PRO A 15 15.01 -33.58 -15.68
C PRO A 15 15.15 -33.33 -14.17
N ALA A 16 16.36 -33.35 -13.63
CA ALA A 16 16.64 -33.10 -12.22
C ALA A 16 16.79 -31.59 -11.89
N THR A 17 16.78 -30.71 -12.90
CA THR A 17 16.90 -29.26 -12.68
C THR A 17 15.65 -28.75 -11.96
N SER A 18 15.87 -28.12 -10.80
CA SER A 18 14.76 -27.64 -9.97
C SER A 18 13.85 -26.65 -10.72
N PRO A 19 12.54 -26.62 -10.42
CA PRO A 19 11.62 -25.66 -11.03
C PRO A 19 12.05 -24.20 -10.87
N ALA A 20 12.63 -23.85 -9.72
CA ALA A 20 13.17 -22.51 -9.47
C ALA A 20 14.41 -22.19 -10.33
N ARG A 21 15.25 -23.19 -10.60
CA ARG A 21 16.41 -23.03 -11.49
C ARG A 21 15.96 -22.90 -12.95
N LEU A 22 14.98 -23.68 -13.39
CA LEU A 22 14.38 -23.54 -14.73
C LEU A 22 13.76 -22.15 -14.94
N ALA A 23 13.04 -21.61 -13.95
CA ALA A 23 12.50 -20.25 -14.02
C ALA A 23 13.62 -19.19 -14.14
N LYS A 24 14.72 -19.34 -13.38
CA LYS A 24 15.90 -18.46 -13.50
C LYS A 24 16.60 -18.55 -14.85
N LEU A 25 16.67 -19.75 -15.44
CA LEU A 25 17.22 -19.95 -16.79
C LEU A 25 16.32 -19.31 -17.84
N ALA A 26 15.01 -19.50 -17.74
CA ALA A 26 14.04 -18.93 -18.67
C ALA A 26 14.10 -17.38 -18.66
N ALA A 27 14.09 -16.76 -17.47
CA ALA A 27 14.15 -15.31 -17.33
C ALA A 27 15.42 -14.67 -17.94
N LYS A 28 16.52 -15.41 -18.01
CA LYS A 28 17.82 -14.90 -18.51
C LYS A 28 18.14 -15.31 -19.94
N HIS A 29 17.51 -16.38 -20.44
CA HIS A 29 17.86 -17.03 -21.71
C HIS A 29 16.61 -17.46 -22.47
N PHE A 30 16.02 -16.51 -23.21
CA PHE A 30 14.83 -16.70 -24.03
C PHE A 30 15.01 -17.80 -25.10
N ASP A 31 16.24 -18.02 -25.55
CA ASP A 31 16.61 -19.06 -26.50
C ASP A 31 16.49 -20.49 -25.92
N LEU A 32 16.49 -20.63 -24.59
CA LEU A 32 16.33 -21.92 -23.92
C LEU A 32 14.86 -22.31 -23.68
N HIS A 33 13.90 -21.43 -23.99
CA HIS A 33 12.49 -21.64 -23.66
C HIS A 33 11.90 -22.94 -24.22
N ARG A 34 12.33 -23.40 -25.41
CA ARG A 34 11.92 -24.71 -25.95
C ARG A 34 12.47 -25.89 -25.14
N ALA A 35 13.73 -25.82 -24.70
CA ALA A 35 14.34 -26.86 -23.88
C ALA A 35 13.71 -26.91 -22.48
N ILE A 36 13.43 -25.74 -21.91
CA ILE A 36 12.75 -25.61 -20.62
C ILE A 36 11.31 -26.12 -20.72
N ALA A 37 10.58 -25.80 -21.79
CA ALA A 37 9.22 -26.28 -22.00
C ALA A 37 9.11 -27.81 -22.12
N ALA A 38 10.17 -28.47 -22.58
CA ALA A 38 10.26 -29.93 -22.67
C ALA A 38 10.72 -30.59 -21.35
N ASN A 39 11.14 -29.81 -20.34
CA ASN A 39 11.62 -30.34 -19.07
C ASN A 39 10.44 -30.75 -18.17
N PRO A 40 10.40 -31.98 -17.61
CA PRO A 40 9.29 -32.45 -16.78
C PRO A 40 9.11 -31.67 -15.46
N ALA A 41 10.15 -30.97 -14.98
CA ALA A 41 10.07 -30.07 -13.83
C ALA A 41 9.54 -28.67 -14.20
N CYS A 42 9.31 -28.38 -15.48
CA CYS A 42 8.68 -27.15 -15.94
C CYS A 42 7.19 -27.16 -15.60
N TYR A 43 6.76 -26.19 -14.79
CA TYR A 43 5.39 -26.11 -14.30
C TYR A 43 4.49 -25.25 -15.21
N PRO A 44 3.16 -25.44 -15.17
CA PRO A 44 2.22 -24.78 -16.09
C PRO A 44 2.35 -23.24 -16.14
N GLY A 45 2.54 -22.58 -15.00
CA GLY A 45 2.72 -21.12 -14.95
C GLY A 45 4.00 -20.63 -15.67
N LEU A 46 5.07 -21.43 -15.70
CA LEU A 46 6.28 -21.09 -16.45
C LEU A 46 6.07 -21.25 -17.96
N LEU A 47 5.32 -22.27 -18.39
CA LEU A 47 4.92 -22.46 -19.79
C LEU A 47 4.05 -21.30 -20.29
N GLU A 48 3.08 -20.87 -19.50
CA GLU A 48 2.19 -19.76 -19.83
C GLU A 48 2.95 -18.43 -19.90
N TRP A 49 3.88 -18.21 -18.98
CA TRP A 49 4.80 -17.07 -19.05
C TRP A 49 5.66 -17.08 -20.33
N MET A 50 6.29 -18.21 -20.67
CA MET A 50 7.10 -18.33 -21.90
C MET A 50 6.28 -18.13 -23.19
N ARG A 51 5.00 -18.52 -23.19
CA ARG A 51 4.05 -18.21 -24.28
C ARG A 51 3.71 -16.71 -24.32
N GLY A 52 3.50 -16.07 -23.16
CA GLY A 52 3.29 -14.63 -23.05
C GLY A 52 4.49 -13.80 -23.56
N CYS A 53 5.71 -14.34 -23.46
CA CYS A 53 6.91 -13.77 -24.06
C CYS A 53 7.02 -13.98 -25.60
N GLY A 54 6.08 -14.69 -26.23
CA GLY A 54 6.07 -14.93 -27.69
C GLY A 54 7.10 -15.96 -28.19
N THR A 55 7.74 -16.71 -27.29
CA THR A 55 8.85 -17.65 -27.64
C THR A 55 8.41 -19.10 -27.84
N LEU A 56 7.16 -19.41 -27.48
CA LEU A 56 6.52 -20.72 -27.64
C LEU A 56 5.24 -20.54 -28.43
N GLU A 57 4.93 -21.47 -29.32
CA GLU A 57 3.68 -21.41 -30.06
C GLU A 57 2.46 -21.59 -29.13
N PRO A 58 1.35 -20.86 -29.37
CA PRO A 58 0.09 -21.11 -28.68
C PRO A 58 -0.42 -22.52 -28.99
N LEU A 59 -0.87 -23.25 -27.97
CA LEU A 59 -1.66 -24.45 -28.21
C LEU A 59 -2.99 -23.99 -28.84
N ALA A 60 -3.22 -24.37 -30.09
CA ALA A 60 -4.55 -24.26 -30.69
C ALA A 60 -5.56 -24.95 -29.75
N PRO A 61 -6.74 -24.37 -29.50
CA PRO A 61 -7.73 -25.01 -28.64
C PRO A 61 -8.16 -26.33 -29.28
N ALA A 62 -7.64 -27.43 -28.77
CA ALA A 62 -8.11 -28.76 -29.09
C ALA A 62 -9.54 -28.87 -28.55
N LEU A 63 -10.50 -29.07 -29.47
CA LEU A 63 -11.88 -29.46 -29.19
C LEU A 63 -11.85 -30.68 -28.27
N THR A 64 -12.01 -30.47 -26.97
CA THR A 64 -12.02 -31.56 -25.99
C THR A 64 -13.44 -32.08 -25.88
N GLN A 65 -13.67 -33.15 -26.63
CA GLN A 65 -14.75 -34.10 -26.40
C GLN A 65 -14.69 -34.60 -24.96
N SER A 66 -15.83 -34.59 -24.27
CA SER A 66 -16.01 -35.14 -22.93
C SER A 66 -15.70 -36.64 -22.88
N PRO A 67 -15.02 -37.13 -21.83
CA PRO A 67 -15.17 -38.50 -21.38
C PRO A 67 -16.04 -38.56 -20.12
N ILE A 68 -17.26 -39.06 -20.34
CA ILE A 68 -18.00 -40.08 -19.58
C ILE A 68 -17.62 -40.26 -18.09
N ALA A 69 -18.66 -40.11 -17.26
CA ALA A 69 -18.72 -40.41 -15.84
C ALA A 69 -18.30 -41.84 -15.48
N ALA A 70 -17.54 -41.97 -14.39
CA ALA A 70 -17.43 -43.20 -13.61
C ALA A 70 -17.76 -42.87 -12.14
N GLN A 71 -18.84 -43.47 -11.65
CA GLN A 71 -19.35 -43.34 -10.29
C GLN A 71 -18.70 -44.35 -9.33
N ALA A 72 -18.82 -44.02 -8.03
CA ALA A 72 -18.97 -44.88 -6.84
C ALA A 72 -17.74 -45.04 -5.91
N PRO A 73 -17.92 -45.30 -4.59
CA PRO A 73 -19.07 -44.99 -3.71
C PRO A 73 -18.69 -44.32 -2.37
N THR A 74 -19.71 -43.75 -1.73
CA THR A 74 -19.73 -43.20 -0.38
C THR A 74 -19.55 -44.27 0.71
N ARG A 75 -18.78 -43.94 1.77
CA ARG A 75 -18.79 -44.67 3.05
C ARG A 75 -19.01 -43.69 4.20
N LYS A 76 -20.18 -43.80 4.84
CA LYS A 76 -20.50 -43.18 6.13
C LYS A 76 -19.62 -43.78 7.23
N ALA A 77 -19.11 -42.93 8.12
CA ALA A 77 -18.75 -43.31 9.48
C ALA A 77 -19.21 -42.20 10.43
N ALA A 78 -19.85 -42.60 11.52
CA ALA A 78 -20.44 -41.76 12.55
C ALA A 78 -19.70 -41.95 13.89
N HIS A 79 -19.90 -40.99 14.80
CA HIS A 79 -19.50 -40.91 16.22
C HIS A 79 -18.01 -40.55 16.45
N ALA A 80 -17.62 -39.71 17.40
CA ALA A 80 -18.24 -39.35 18.68
C ALA A 80 -17.84 -37.93 19.16
N GLU A 81 -18.76 -37.34 19.92
CA GLU A 81 -18.63 -36.15 20.75
C GLU A 81 -17.92 -36.51 22.09
N PRO A 82 -17.22 -35.56 22.72
CA PRO A 82 -17.16 -35.54 24.17
C PRO A 82 -17.55 -34.19 24.76
N SER A 83 -18.12 -34.29 25.96
CA SER A 83 -18.98 -33.34 26.64
C SER A 83 -18.34 -32.78 27.93
N VAL A 84 -18.57 -31.46 28.17
CA VAL A 84 -18.62 -30.66 29.43
C VAL A 84 -17.37 -30.55 30.37
N PRO A 85 -17.22 -29.51 31.25
CA PRO A 85 -18.27 -28.71 31.90
C PRO A 85 -18.14 -27.17 31.94
N ALA A 86 -19.30 -26.56 32.16
CA ALA A 86 -19.55 -25.17 32.50
C ALA A 86 -19.16 -24.84 33.95
N TYR A 87 -18.71 -23.60 34.19
CA TYR A 87 -18.65 -23.01 35.53
C TYR A 87 -19.37 -21.66 35.59
N ALA A 88 -20.44 -21.69 36.39
CA ALA A 88 -20.97 -20.72 37.35
C ALA A 88 -20.88 -19.20 37.10
N VAL A 89 -22.09 -18.63 37.05
CA VAL A 89 -22.46 -17.22 37.29
C VAL A 89 -22.19 -16.81 38.75
N SER A 90 -21.71 -15.59 38.97
CA SER A 90 -21.87 -14.86 40.24
C SER A 90 -21.96 -13.35 39.97
N ARG A 91 -23.06 -12.71 40.43
CA ARG A 91 -23.24 -11.25 40.58
C ARG A 91 -23.15 -10.89 42.09
N PRO A 92 -23.36 -9.64 42.50
CA PRO A 92 -22.45 -8.48 42.47
C PRO A 92 -22.06 -8.05 43.91
N VAL A 93 -21.06 -7.18 44.07
CA VAL A 93 -20.80 -6.50 45.36
C VAL A 93 -20.71 -4.99 45.14
N SER A 94 -21.45 -4.27 45.97
CA SER A 94 -21.61 -2.82 46.02
C SER A 94 -20.49 -2.12 46.82
N LEU A 95 -20.34 -0.83 46.50
CA LEU A 95 -19.42 0.22 47.00
C LEU A 95 -19.21 0.33 48.53
N PRO A 96 -18.22 1.14 48.94
CA PRO A 96 -18.62 2.32 49.73
C PRO A 96 -18.10 3.67 49.21
N VAL A 97 -18.95 4.67 49.47
CA VAL A 97 -18.83 6.12 49.29
C VAL A 97 -17.84 6.76 50.27
N SER A 98 -17.19 7.84 49.87
CA SER A 98 -16.74 8.93 50.74
C SER A 98 -16.78 10.27 49.96
N GLY A 99 -17.57 11.24 50.44
CA GLY A 99 -17.64 12.63 49.92
C GLY A 99 -16.69 13.59 50.69
N PRO A 100 -17.03 14.88 50.85
CA PRO A 100 -17.04 15.93 49.81
C PRO A 100 -16.27 17.21 50.26
N VAL A 101 -15.68 17.98 49.33
CA VAL A 101 -15.40 19.45 49.44
C VAL A 101 -14.94 19.94 48.05
N GLY A 102 -15.31 21.10 47.49
CA GLY A 102 -16.13 22.23 47.90
C GLY A 102 -16.39 23.12 46.67
N ALA A 103 -17.46 23.91 46.76
CA ALA A 103 -17.98 24.77 45.69
C ALA A 103 -17.05 25.95 45.35
N GLY A 104 -16.98 26.28 44.07
CA GLY A 104 -16.44 27.52 43.53
C GLY A 104 -17.16 27.88 42.23
N SER A 105 -18.12 28.78 42.35
CA SER A 105 -18.99 29.32 41.30
C SER A 105 -18.25 30.22 40.29
N GLY A 106 -18.53 30.05 38.99
CA GLY A 106 -18.20 31.02 37.94
C GLY A 106 -18.46 30.49 36.53
N ALA A 107 -19.60 30.87 35.93
CA ALA A 107 -19.99 30.61 34.54
C ALA A 107 -19.30 31.58 33.54
N PRO A 108 -19.57 31.48 32.22
CA PRO A 108 -19.15 30.44 31.28
C PRO A 108 -18.06 30.97 30.31
N GLY A 109 -17.10 30.12 29.97
CA GLY A 109 -15.98 30.46 29.07
C GLY A 109 -16.40 30.55 27.61
N GLY A 110 -16.17 31.71 27.01
CA GLY A 110 -16.15 31.89 25.56
C GLY A 110 -14.94 31.22 24.92
N TRP A 111 -15.13 30.70 23.72
CA TRP A 111 -14.10 30.13 22.85
C TRP A 111 -12.93 31.11 22.66
N GLN A 112 -11.78 30.83 23.27
CA GLN A 112 -10.51 31.48 22.94
C GLN A 112 -9.57 30.46 22.30
N GLN A 113 -9.21 30.72 21.04
CA GLN A 113 -8.20 29.96 20.32
C GLN A 113 -6.80 30.23 20.90
N PRO A 114 -5.95 29.22 21.12
CA PRO A 114 -4.58 29.45 21.54
C PRO A 114 -3.73 29.94 20.36
N VAL A 115 -3.44 31.24 20.35
CA VAL A 115 -2.36 31.84 19.56
C VAL A 115 -1.04 31.44 20.20
N VAL A 116 -0.29 30.53 19.55
CA VAL A 116 1.06 30.17 19.97
C VAL A 116 1.99 31.36 19.67
N ARG A 117 2.34 32.11 20.72
CA ARG A 117 3.36 33.17 20.68
C ARG A 117 4.72 32.51 20.82
N ALA A 118 5.49 32.45 19.73
CA ALA A 118 6.87 31.99 19.77
C ALA A 118 7.73 32.96 20.60
N SER A 119 8.11 32.54 21.80
CA SER A 119 9.10 33.22 22.63
C SER A 119 10.51 32.80 22.21
N ALA A 120 11.26 33.76 21.68
CA ALA A 120 12.69 33.63 21.42
C ALA A 120 13.47 33.69 22.74
N ALA A 121 14.31 32.68 23.00
CA ALA A 121 15.35 32.74 24.02
C ALA A 121 16.67 32.13 23.50
N ALA A 122 17.59 33.04 23.21
CA ALA A 122 19.06 33.02 23.30
C ALA A 122 19.85 31.71 23.10
N SER A 123 20.54 31.68 21.95
CA SER A 123 21.92 31.26 21.68
C SER A 123 22.76 30.59 22.79
N ALA A 124 23.16 29.34 22.53
CA ALA A 124 24.41 28.75 22.99
C ALA A 124 25.06 27.93 21.86
N GLY A 125 26.33 28.24 21.53
CA GLY A 125 27.26 27.37 20.80
C GLY A 125 26.93 26.96 19.35
N ARG A 126 27.05 27.89 18.40
CA ARG A 126 26.91 27.58 16.96
C ARG A 126 28.13 26.78 16.46
N ARG A 127 28.12 25.46 16.60
CA ARG A 127 28.92 24.59 15.71
C ARG A 127 28.48 24.87 14.27
N ARG A 128 29.43 25.25 13.43
CA ARG A 128 29.22 25.63 12.03
C ARG A 128 28.61 24.44 11.27
N ARG A 129 27.28 24.34 11.23
CA ARG A 129 26.57 23.35 10.41
C ARG A 129 26.92 23.64 8.96
N ARG A 130 27.69 22.74 8.34
CA ARG A 130 27.84 22.71 6.88
C ARG A 130 26.42 22.53 6.30
N PRO A 131 26.04 23.26 5.22
CA PRO A 131 24.73 23.07 4.60
C PRO A 131 24.73 21.74 3.84
N GLY A 132 24.63 20.65 4.58
CA GLY A 132 24.53 19.28 4.08
C GLY A 132 23.24 18.66 4.61
N LEU A 133 22.10 19.23 4.23
CA LEU A 133 20.79 18.75 4.68
C LEU A 133 19.74 18.88 3.58
N LEU A 134 20.02 18.23 2.45
CA LEU A 134 19.00 17.75 1.50
C LEU A 134 19.36 16.35 0.93
N TRP A 135 20.53 15.80 1.28
CA TRP A 135 21.05 14.52 0.79
C TRP A 135 21.29 13.47 1.89
N GLY A 136 20.77 13.70 3.11
CA GLY A 136 20.66 12.65 4.15
C GLY A 136 19.69 11.52 3.78
N SER A 137 19.17 11.56 2.55
CA SER A 137 18.24 10.66 1.92
C SER A 137 18.93 9.66 0.99
N ILE A 138 20.25 9.41 1.04
CA ILE A 138 20.81 8.29 0.24
C ILE A 138 20.29 6.93 0.73
N GLY A 139 20.08 6.76 2.03
CA GLY A 139 19.33 5.62 2.55
C GLY A 139 17.89 5.57 2.02
N VAL A 140 17.31 6.75 1.76
CA VAL A 140 16.01 6.90 1.10
C VAL A 140 16.12 6.72 -0.42
N ALA A 141 17.27 6.96 -1.07
CA ALA A 141 17.48 6.75 -2.50
C ALA A 141 17.58 5.25 -2.80
N VAL A 142 18.19 4.46 -1.91
CA VAL A 142 18.10 2.99 -1.95
C VAL A 142 16.65 2.52 -1.73
N LEU A 143 15.86 3.22 -0.89
CA LEU A 143 14.41 2.97 -0.74
C LEU A 143 13.56 3.49 -1.93
N LEU A 144 13.96 4.57 -2.60
CA LEU A 144 13.29 5.15 -3.78
C LEU A 144 13.62 4.32 -5.03
N LEU A 145 14.81 3.69 -5.06
CA LEU A 145 15.20 2.70 -6.07
C LEU A 145 14.53 1.34 -5.79
N ALA A 146 14.27 0.98 -4.53
CA ALA A 146 13.38 -0.13 -4.18
C ALA A 146 11.88 0.19 -4.39
N GLY A 147 11.52 1.48 -4.50
CA GLY A 147 10.14 1.97 -4.67
C GLY A 147 9.74 2.37 -6.09
N GLY A 148 10.65 2.29 -7.07
CA GLY A 148 10.43 2.81 -8.44
C GLY A 148 10.46 1.77 -9.57
N GLY A 149 10.60 0.49 -9.28
CA GLY A 149 10.77 -0.55 -10.31
C GLY A 149 9.80 -1.70 -10.15
N VAL A 150 8.51 -1.48 -10.35
CA VAL A 150 7.56 -2.58 -10.27
C VAL A 150 7.27 -3.13 -11.65
N TRP A 151 8.12 -3.99 -12.24
CA TRP A 151 7.83 -4.51 -13.59
C TRP A 151 8.05 -6.01 -13.80
N ALA A 152 6.98 -6.60 -14.35
CA ALA A 152 6.95 -7.73 -15.28
C ALA A 152 7.21 -9.15 -14.77
N TYR A 153 6.74 -9.52 -13.57
CA TYR A 153 6.45 -10.93 -13.28
C TYR A 153 5.18 -10.95 -12.45
N ALA A 154 4.22 -11.84 -12.72
CA ALA A 154 3.01 -12.01 -11.91
C ALA A 154 2.64 -13.51 -11.78
N SER A 155 3.04 -14.31 -12.77
CA SER A 155 2.83 -15.75 -12.83
C SER A 155 3.88 -16.60 -12.10
N VAL A 156 5.01 -16.02 -11.66
CA VAL A 156 6.09 -16.73 -10.94
C VAL A 156 5.96 -16.63 -9.41
N PHE A 157 5.05 -15.78 -8.90
CA PHE A 157 5.01 -15.38 -7.49
C PHE A 157 4.33 -16.34 -6.51
N SER A 158 3.67 -17.40 -6.98
CA SER A 158 3.01 -18.35 -6.07
C SER A 158 3.99 -19.28 -5.33
N LYS A 159 5.31 -19.16 -5.56
CA LYS A 159 6.32 -20.08 -5.00
C LYS A 159 7.56 -19.42 -4.36
N ILE A 160 7.62 -18.08 -4.30
CA ILE A 160 8.65 -17.38 -3.51
C ILE A 160 8.09 -17.24 -2.10
N GLY A 161 8.18 -18.33 -1.33
CA GLY A 161 7.53 -18.47 -0.04
C GLY A 161 8.02 -17.48 1.01
N GLY A 162 7.17 -17.19 1.98
CA GLY A 162 7.54 -16.46 3.19
C GLY A 162 8.63 -17.17 3.99
N SER A 163 9.04 -16.53 5.08
CA SER A 163 10.17 -17.00 5.89
C SER A 163 9.72 -17.89 7.05
N SER A 164 10.64 -18.66 7.61
CA SER A 164 10.35 -19.55 8.75
C SER A 164 10.17 -18.82 10.08
N THR A 165 10.72 -17.61 10.21
CA THR A 165 10.64 -16.78 11.42
C THR A 165 10.34 -15.32 11.08
N PRO A 166 9.83 -14.52 12.05
CA PRO A 166 9.62 -13.08 11.86
C PRO A 166 10.91 -12.36 11.44
N GLN A 167 12.03 -12.67 12.11
CA GLN A 167 13.33 -12.10 11.81
C GLN A 167 13.75 -12.40 10.37
N ALA A 168 13.65 -13.66 9.93
CA ALA A 168 14.04 -14.05 8.59
C ALA A 168 13.19 -13.33 7.51
N ALA A 169 11.94 -12.97 7.80
CA ALA A 169 11.11 -12.18 6.88
C ALA A 169 11.67 -10.77 6.69
N VAL A 170 12.05 -10.09 7.78
CA VAL A 170 12.64 -8.75 7.72
C VAL A 170 14.04 -8.78 7.12
N GLU A 171 14.87 -9.76 7.49
CA GLU A 171 16.20 -9.94 6.91
C GLU A 171 16.12 -10.20 5.40
N LYS A 172 15.19 -11.04 4.94
CA LYS A 172 14.92 -11.27 3.52
C LYS A 172 14.51 -9.98 2.80
N LEU A 173 13.64 -9.16 3.40
CA LEU A 173 13.26 -7.87 2.83
C LEU A 173 14.48 -6.94 2.68
N LEU A 174 15.28 -6.79 3.74
CA LEU A 174 16.44 -5.90 3.77
C LEU A 174 17.52 -6.34 2.77
N THR A 175 17.87 -7.62 2.77
CA THR A 175 18.85 -8.19 1.84
C THR A 175 18.33 -8.17 0.40
N GLY A 176 17.03 -8.40 0.18
CA GLY A 176 16.37 -8.22 -1.11
C GLY A 176 16.50 -6.79 -1.62
N ALA A 177 16.23 -5.79 -0.77
CA ALA A 177 16.34 -4.38 -1.13
C ALA A 177 17.79 -3.98 -1.46
N VAL A 178 18.75 -4.39 -0.62
CA VAL A 178 20.19 -4.12 -0.80
C VAL A 178 20.73 -4.76 -2.08
N SER A 179 20.29 -5.99 -2.39
CA SER A 179 20.72 -6.70 -3.60
C SER A 179 19.99 -6.28 -4.87
N LEU A 180 19.07 -5.30 -4.76
CA LEU A 180 18.14 -4.87 -5.82
C LEU A 180 17.34 -6.08 -6.38
N ASP A 181 17.02 -7.03 -5.52
CA ASP A 181 16.23 -8.22 -5.84
C ASP A 181 14.75 -7.98 -5.50
N LEU A 182 14.06 -7.38 -6.46
CA LEU A 182 12.64 -7.06 -6.38
C LEU A 182 11.77 -8.30 -6.13
N LEU A 183 12.19 -9.49 -6.58
CA LEU A 183 11.44 -10.73 -6.36
C LEU A 183 11.51 -11.15 -4.89
N ASN A 184 12.69 -11.02 -4.27
CA ASN A 184 12.85 -11.27 -2.84
C ASN A 184 12.15 -10.22 -1.99
N VAL A 185 12.19 -8.94 -2.38
CA VAL A 185 11.41 -7.87 -1.75
C VAL A 185 9.93 -8.20 -1.83
N TYR A 186 9.38 -8.40 -3.02
CA TYR A 186 7.96 -8.71 -3.20
C TYR A 186 7.54 -9.98 -2.45
N GLY A 187 8.31 -11.06 -2.57
CA GLY A 187 8.06 -12.32 -1.88
C GLY A 187 8.34 -12.29 -0.37
N SER A 188 8.75 -11.15 0.18
CA SER A 188 8.83 -10.94 1.63
C SER A 188 7.62 -10.18 2.18
N LEU A 189 6.78 -9.59 1.32
CA LEU A 189 5.64 -8.78 1.74
C LEU A 189 4.38 -9.63 1.97
N SER A 190 3.52 -9.17 2.87
CA SER A 190 2.26 -9.79 3.24
C SER A 190 1.36 -10.05 2.02
N PRO A 191 1.00 -11.31 1.72
CA PRO A 191 0.11 -11.65 0.61
C PRO A 191 -1.24 -10.93 0.68
N SER A 192 -1.86 -10.84 1.87
CA SER A 192 -3.14 -10.15 2.06
C SER A 192 -3.09 -8.66 1.71
N GLU A 193 -1.91 -8.02 1.82
CA GLU A 193 -1.74 -6.59 1.52
C GLU A 193 -1.37 -6.33 0.05
N ILE A 194 -0.57 -7.18 -0.57
CA ILE A 194 0.01 -6.92 -1.90
C ILE A 194 -0.77 -7.54 -3.06
N THR A 195 -1.68 -8.47 -2.80
CA THR A 195 -2.49 -9.11 -3.86
C THR A 195 -3.31 -8.07 -4.64
N SER A 196 -3.71 -6.99 -3.96
CA SER A 196 -4.38 -5.80 -4.48
C SER A 196 -3.56 -4.99 -5.48
N LEU A 197 -2.25 -5.03 -5.37
CA LEU A 197 -1.37 -4.18 -6.14
C LEU A 197 -1.02 -4.79 -7.51
N ARG A 198 -1.24 -6.10 -7.72
CA ARG A 198 -0.83 -6.81 -8.95
C ARG A 198 -1.39 -6.19 -10.24
N GLY A 199 -2.70 -5.97 -10.32
CA GLY A 199 -3.36 -5.42 -11.51
C GLY A 199 -2.91 -4.00 -11.89
N PRO A 200 -2.95 -3.02 -10.97
CA PRO A 200 -2.42 -1.67 -11.21
C PRO A 200 -0.95 -1.68 -11.62
N VAL A 201 -0.13 -2.48 -10.93
CA VAL A 201 1.30 -2.64 -11.23
C VAL A 201 1.54 -3.19 -12.63
N GLU A 202 0.82 -4.22 -13.04
CA GLU A 202 0.95 -4.76 -14.41
C GLU A 202 0.51 -3.76 -15.49
N THR A 203 -0.46 -2.90 -15.15
CA THR A 203 -1.02 -1.94 -16.11
C THR A 203 -0.12 -0.72 -16.25
N LEU A 204 0.40 -0.22 -15.14
CA LEU A 204 1.53 0.71 -15.08
C LEU A 204 2.61 0.25 -16.09
N GLY A 205 2.85 -1.06 -16.27
CA GLY A 205 4.01 -1.56 -17.04
C GLY A 205 3.82 -1.56 -18.52
N ARG A 206 2.56 -1.41 -18.89
CA ARG A 206 2.10 -1.23 -20.24
C ARG A 206 1.86 0.25 -20.54
N ILE A 207 1.79 1.10 -19.52
CA ILE A 207 1.75 2.55 -19.66
C ILE A 207 3.15 2.99 -20.10
N LYS A 208 3.32 3.03 -21.41
CA LYS A 208 4.25 3.96 -22.03
C LYS A 208 3.79 5.35 -21.59
N LEU A 209 4.53 5.97 -20.67
CA LEU A 209 4.40 7.41 -20.47
C LEU A 209 4.93 8.05 -21.75
N ASP A 210 4.02 8.23 -22.71
CA ASP A 210 4.25 8.90 -23.97
C ASP A 210 4.42 10.40 -23.71
N SER A 211 5.66 10.81 -23.49
CA SER A 211 6.18 12.02 -24.13
C SER A 211 6.83 11.57 -25.44
N ALA A 212 6.58 12.28 -26.53
CA ALA A 212 6.77 11.86 -27.93
C ALA A 212 8.19 11.47 -28.38
N THR A 213 9.15 11.22 -27.49
CA THR A 213 10.49 10.75 -27.85
C THR A 213 11.14 9.92 -26.74
N SER A 214 11.12 8.59 -26.96
CA SER A 214 11.82 7.51 -26.25
C SER A 214 11.26 7.06 -24.88
N PRO A 215 10.68 5.84 -24.78
CA PRO A 215 10.31 5.27 -23.49
C PRO A 215 11.57 4.96 -22.68
N THR A 216 11.71 5.52 -21.49
CA THR A 216 12.74 5.09 -20.54
C THR A 216 12.41 3.67 -20.13
N ASP A 217 13.14 2.69 -20.67
CA ASP A 217 13.09 1.32 -20.21
C ASP A 217 13.71 1.25 -18.81
N TYR A 218 12.88 1.39 -17.79
CA TYR A 218 13.30 1.32 -16.40
C TYR A 218 14.00 0.00 -16.08
N THR A 219 13.67 -1.10 -16.75
CA THR A 219 14.38 -2.38 -16.60
C THR A 219 15.84 -2.22 -17.03
N ALA A 220 16.07 -1.61 -18.18
CA ALA A 220 17.42 -1.29 -18.65
C ALA A 220 18.15 -0.30 -17.72
N VAL A 221 17.43 0.64 -17.11
CA VAL A 221 18.02 1.53 -16.08
C VAL A 221 18.46 0.73 -14.86
N PHE A 222 17.63 -0.19 -14.35
CA PHE A 222 17.98 -1.05 -13.21
C PHE A 222 19.14 -2.00 -13.51
N GLU A 223 19.15 -2.61 -14.71
CA GLU A 223 20.25 -3.49 -15.13
C GLU A 223 21.59 -2.74 -15.20
N LYS A 224 21.56 -1.49 -15.66
CA LYS A 224 22.76 -0.63 -15.69
C LYS A 224 23.10 -0.05 -14.31
N LEU A 225 22.12 0.13 -13.42
CA LEU A 225 22.35 0.66 -12.07
C LEU A 225 23.12 -0.34 -11.21
N ARG A 226 22.72 -1.61 -11.24
CA ARG A 226 23.28 -2.67 -10.39
C ARG A 226 24.81 -2.79 -10.39
N PRO A 227 25.54 -2.73 -11.51
CA PRO A 227 27.00 -2.76 -11.49
C PRO A 227 27.66 -1.45 -11.03
N ASN A 228 26.93 -0.33 -11.02
CA ASN A 228 27.45 1.00 -10.71
C ASN A 228 27.11 1.50 -9.31
N LEU A 229 26.22 0.79 -8.59
CA LEU A 229 25.83 1.06 -7.21
C LEU A 229 26.14 -0.15 -6.34
N ASN A 230 27.02 0.03 -5.37
CA ASN A 230 27.32 -0.96 -4.36
C ASN A 230 26.59 -0.60 -3.07
N VAL A 231 25.62 -1.43 -2.70
CA VAL A 231 24.94 -1.33 -1.40
C VAL A 231 25.29 -2.58 -0.61
N THR A 232 25.80 -2.40 0.61
CA THR A 232 26.11 -3.51 1.51
C THR A 232 25.50 -3.27 2.88
N LEU A 233 24.99 -4.36 3.46
CA LEU A 233 24.40 -4.37 4.79
C LEU A 233 25.03 -5.52 5.56
N THR A 234 25.70 -5.21 6.66
CA THR A 234 26.50 -6.18 7.42
C THR A 234 26.23 -6.08 8.91
N GLY A 235 26.49 -7.17 9.65
CA GLY A 235 26.38 -7.19 11.11
C GLY A 235 24.98 -6.88 11.64
N LEU A 236 23.93 -7.35 10.94
CA LEU A 236 22.55 -7.13 11.35
C LEU A 236 22.24 -7.87 12.64
N ASP A 237 21.72 -7.13 13.61
CA ASP A 237 21.16 -7.69 14.84
C ASP A 237 19.69 -7.27 14.96
N PHE A 238 18.88 -8.16 15.51
CA PHE A 238 17.45 -7.96 15.63
C PHE A 238 16.95 -8.24 17.04
N LEU A 239 15.97 -7.46 17.47
CA LEU A 239 15.12 -7.75 18.61
C LEU A 239 13.71 -8.09 18.10
N VAL A 240 13.25 -9.31 18.38
CA VAL A 240 11.90 -9.76 18.02
C VAL A 240 11.01 -9.69 19.25
N THR A 241 9.96 -8.87 19.16
CA THR A 241 8.91 -8.76 20.16
C THR A 241 7.65 -9.40 19.60
N ASP A 242 7.29 -10.57 20.12
CA ASP A 242 6.00 -11.20 19.82
C ASP A 242 4.86 -10.36 20.40
N ILE A 243 3.88 -10.01 19.56
CA ILE A 243 2.69 -9.24 19.95
C ILE A 243 1.40 -10.06 19.82
N GLY A 244 1.51 -11.38 19.63
CA GLY A 244 0.39 -12.33 19.59
C GLY A 244 -0.17 -12.59 18.19
N ASP A 245 -0.99 -13.64 18.09
CA ASP A 245 -1.77 -13.99 16.88
C ASP A 245 -0.94 -14.12 15.58
N GLY A 246 0.29 -14.61 15.71
CA GLY A 246 1.22 -14.74 14.59
C GLY A 246 1.72 -13.40 14.08
N ILE A 247 1.91 -12.42 14.97
CA ILE A 247 2.40 -11.08 14.64
C ILE A 247 3.56 -10.73 15.57
N ALA A 248 4.63 -10.19 15.01
CA ALA A 248 5.79 -9.76 15.78
C ALA A 248 6.34 -8.43 15.27
N VAL A 249 6.80 -7.57 16.18
CA VAL A 249 7.59 -6.39 15.88
C VAL A 249 9.06 -6.79 15.87
N VAL A 250 9.74 -6.56 14.75
CA VAL A 250 11.15 -6.88 14.57
C VAL A 250 11.92 -5.56 14.46
N ALA A 251 12.65 -5.23 15.51
CA ALA A 251 13.50 -4.04 15.56
C ALA A 251 14.93 -4.39 15.12
N VAL A 252 15.54 -3.55 14.28
CA VAL A 252 16.94 -3.63 13.89
C VAL A 252 17.77 -2.90 14.93
N THR A 253 18.48 -3.64 15.77
CA THR A 253 19.26 -3.11 16.91
C THR A 253 20.74 -2.94 16.59
N GLY A 254 21.22 -3.61 15.55
CA GLY A 254 22.62 -3.60 15.10
C GLY A 254 22.68 -3.73 13.58
N GLY A 255 23.77 -3.26 12.99
CA GLY A 255 23.99 -3.30 11.55
C GLY A 255 24.72 -2.09 11.01
N GLN A 256 25.39 -2.28 9.88
CA GLN A 256 26.09 -1.24 9.11
C GLN A 256 25.63 -1.26 7.67
N LEU A 257 25.05 -0.14 7.23
CA LEU A 257 24.75 0.16 5.83
C LEU A 257 25.91 0.94 5.23
N HIS A 258 26.47 0.44 4.15
CA HIS A 258 27.46 1.14 3.34
C HIS A 258 26.95 1.22 1.90
N VAL A 259 26.88 2.45 1.37
CA VAL A 259 26.47 2.75 0.00
C VAL A 259 27.64 3.43 -0.70
N ASP A 260 28.02 2.93 -1.87
CA ASP A 260 29.07 3.49 -2.70
C ASP A 260 28.71 3.31 -4.18
N GLY A 261 29.38 4.02 -5.08
CA GLY A 261 29.12 3.92 -6.51
C GLY A 261 29.88 4.95 -7.34
N ASP A 262 29.93 4.74 -8.66
CA ASP A 262 30.60 5.67 -9.57
C ASP A 262 29.70 6.90 -9.81
N PRO A 263 30.08 8.11 -9.36
CA PRO A 263 29.27 9.31 -9.52
C PRO A 263 28.97 9.64 -10.99
N ASN A 264 29.89 9.35 -11.91
CA ASN A 264 29.72 9.63 -13.34
C ASN A 264 28.73 8.67 -14.00
N ALA A 265 28.81 7.38 -13.65
CA ALA A 265 27.89 6.38 -14.14
C ALA A 265 26.48 6.64 -13.60
N LEU A 266 26.34 6.86 -12.29
CA LEU A 266 25.05 7.13 -11.65
C LEU A 266 24.40 8.42 -12.17
N ALA A 267 25.16 9.52 -12.30
CA ALA A 267 24.65 10.74 -12.93
C ALA A 267 24.26 10.50 -14.39
N GLY A 268 25.01 9.67 -15.11
CA GLY A 268 24.68 9.29 -16.48
C GLY A 268 23.36 8.56 -16.60
N LEU A 269 23.11 7.57 -15.73
CA LEU A 269 21.85 6.83 -15.70
C LEU A 269 20.67 7.72 -15.34
N TRP A 270 20.85 8.62 -14.38
CA TRP A 270 19.83 9.60 -14.05
C TRP A 270 19.55 10.53 -15.23
N MET A 271 20.59 11.08 -15.87
CA MET A 271 20.46 11.92 -17.05
C MET A 271 19.75 11.20 -18.19
N ASP A 272 20.10 9.95 -18.48
CA ASP A 272 19.43 9.14 -19.51
C ASP A 272 17.92 9.02 -19.25
N ALA A 273 17.51 8.90 -17.97
CA ALA A 273 16.12 8.79 -17.59
C ALA A 273 15.33 10.10 -17.71
N VAL A 274 15.96 11.26 -17.48
CA VAL A 274 15.27 12.56 -17.43
C VAL A 274 15.55 13.48 -18.63
N LYS A 275 16.50 13.12 -19.51
CA LYS A 275 16.99 13.98 -20.59
C LYS A 275 15.88 14.40 -21.55
N SER A 276 14.99 13.50 -21.94
CA SER A 276 13.87 13.82 -22.85
C SER A 276 12.97 14.89 -22.24
N GLN A 277 12.52 14.68 -21.00
CA GLN A 277 11.67 15.61 -20.26
C GLN A 277 12.34 16.97 -20.07
N LEU A 278 13.61 17.01 -19.63
CA LEU A 278 14.35 18.25 -19.47
C LEU A 278 14.52 18.99 -20.80
N THR A 279 14.77 18.26 -21.89
CA THR A 279 14.88 18.82 -23.24
C THR A 279 13.58 19.49 -23.66
N GLU A 280 12.45 18.82 -23.48
CA GLU A 280 11.13 19.35 -23.81
C GLU A 280 10.79 20.60 -22.98
N GLN A 281 11.02 20.56 -21.66
CA GLN A 281 10.80 21.71 -20.78
C GLN A 281 11.64 22.92 -21.21
N LEU A 282 12.93 22.71 -21.49
CA LEU A 282 13.82 23.78 -21.92
C LEU A 282 13.39 24.34 -23.28
N LYS A 283 13.01 23.49 -24.23
CA LYS A 283 12.48 23.93 -25.54
C LYS A 283 11.16 24.68 -25.42
N ALA A 284 10.26 24.25 -24.53
CA ALA A 284 9.00 24.94 -24.27
C ALA A 284 9.19 26.36 -23.71
N THR A 285 10.31 26.61 -23.02
CA THR A 285 10.70 27.96 -22.57
C THR A 285 11.41 28.81 -23.64
N GLY A 286 11.49 28.32 -24.88
CA GLY A 286 12.12 29.01 -26.00
C GLY A 286 13.64 28.84 -26.10
N SER A 287 14.22 27.87 -25.38
CA SER A 287 15.67 27.60 -25.45
C SER A 287 16.08 27.05 -26.82
N THR A 288 17.22 27.51 -27.35
CA THR A 288 17.84 26.94 -28.55
C THR A 288 18.47 25.57 -28.28
N ASP A 289 18.71 24.76 -29.31
CA ASP A 289 19.35 23.45 -29.14
C ASP A 289 20.72 23.53 -28.45
N GLU A 290 21.49 24.59 -28.71
CA GLU A 290 22.78 24.85 -28.03
C GLU A 290 22.61 25.17 -26.54
N GLN A 291 21.60 25.98 -26.19
CA GLN A 291 21.26 26.29 -24.79
C GLN A 291 20.76 25.05 -24.05
N VAL A 292 19.96 24.22 -24.71
CA VAL A 292 19.51 22.92 -24.17
C VAL A 292 20.72 22.03 -23.89
N ALA A 293 21.63 21.86 -24.86
CA ALA A 293 22.82 21.03 -24.68
C ALA A 293 23.70 21.52 -23.51
N ALA A 294 23.94 22.83 -23.43
CA ALA A 294 24.70 23.43 -22.32
C ALA A 294 24.02 23.25 -20.96
N SER A 295 22.69 23.37 -20.90
CA SER A 295 21.91 23.17 -19.69
C SER A 295 21.93 21.72 -19.23
N LEU A 296 21.79 20.76 -20.14
CA LEU A 296 21.88 19.33 -19.84
C LEU A 296 23.27 18.95 -19.31
N GLU A 297 24.34 19.48 -19.90
CA GLU A 297 25.71 19.22 -19.42
C GLU A 297 25.95 19.83 -18.04
N LYS A 298 25.50 21.07 -17.81
CA LYS A 298 25.56 21.69 -16.49
C LYS A 298 24.79 20.88 -15.44
N THR A 299 23.62 20.36 -15.83
CA THR A 299 22.77 19.54 -14.95
C THR A 299 23.46 18.21 -14.64
N ARG A 300 24.06 17.56 -15.64
CA ARG A 300 24.88 16.36 -15.45
C ARG A 300 26.05 16.62 -14.50
N ALA A 301 26.83 17.67 -14.73
CA ALA A 301 27.97 18.01 -13.89
C ALA A 301 27.56 18.29 -12.44
N ALA A 302 26.43 18.99 -12.23
CA ALA A 302 25.87 19.21 -10.90
C ALA A 302 25.42 17.90 -10.24
N ALA A 303 24.81 16.97 -11.00
CA ALA A 303 24.44 15.66 -10.51
C ALA A 303 25.67 14.83 -10.11
N VAL A 304 26.74 14.81 -10.92
CA VAL A 304 28.01 14.15 -10.59
C VAL A 304 28.57 14.70 -9.28
N ALA A 305 28.72 16.03 -9.17
CA ALA A 305 29.26 16.66 -7.97
C ALA A 305 28.38 16.41 -6.73
N GLY A 306 27.06 16.37 -6.90
CA GLY A 306 26.12 16.05 -5.84
C GLY A 306 26.24 14.61 -5.35
N ILE A 307 26.39 13.65 -6.27
CA ILE A 307 26.57 12.23 -5.94
C ILE A 307 27.94 12.00 -5.29
N ASP A 308 29.01 12.57 -5.84
CA ASP A 308 30.38 12.48 -5.31
C ASP A 308 30.48 13.08 -3.89
N ALA A 309 29.81 14.20 -3.63
CA ALA A 309 29.77 14.79 -2.29
C ALA A 309 29.02 13.94 -1.27
N ALA A 310 28.22 12.98 -1.73
CA ALA A 310 27.29 12.23 -0.91
C ALA A 310 27.68 10.75 -0.76
N LEU A 311 28.57 10.23 -1.63
CA LEU A 311 29.14 8.88 -1.58
C LEU A 311 30.65 8.92 -1.27
N PRO A 312 31.21 7.90 -0.57
CA PRO A 312 30.49 6.81 0.07
C PRO A 312 29.66 7.30 1.26
N TYR A 313 28.56 6.59 1.53
CA TYR A 313 27.63 6.87 2.60
C TYR A 313 27.55 5.68 3.56
N ASP A 314 27.98 5.90 4.80
CA ASP A 314 27.94 4.92 5.88
C ASP A 314 26.93 5.32 6.96
N ARG A 315 26.12 4.36 7.41
CA ARG A 315 25.24 4.51 8.56
C ARG A 315 25.10 3.23 9.36
N SER A 316 25.17 3.39 10.68
CA SER A 316 24.88 2.33 11.63
C SER A 316 23.42 2.32 12.08
N ALA A 317 22.95 1.17 12.57
CA ALA A 317 21.70 1.09 13.31
C ALA A 317 21.69 2.02 14.53
N SER A 318 22.84 2.22 15.19
CA SER A 318 22.96 3.18 16.30
C SER A 318 22.81 4.64 15.88
N ASP A 319 23.32 5.03 14.70
CA ASP A 319 23.13 6.38 14.17
C ASP A 319 21.64 6.62 13.87
N LEU A 320 21.00 5.64 13.22
CA LEU A 320 19.56 5.68 12.96
C LEU A 320 18.74 5.75 14.26
N LYS A 321 19.14 4.99 15.28
CA LYS A 321 18.52 5.05 16.60
C LYS A 321 18.66 6.42 17.24
N GLN A 322 19.82 7.06 17.12
CA GLN A 322 20.06 8.40 17.65
C GLN A 322 19.19 9.45 16.94
N ASP A 323 19.08 9.36 15.62
CA ASP A 323 18.30 10.29 14.80
C ASP A 323 16.79 10.14 15.04
N LEU A 324 16.30 8.90 15.16
CA LEU A 324 14.87 8.59 15.34
C LEU A 324 14.46 8.54 16.83
N GLY A 325 15.43 8.48 17.75
CA GLY A 325 15.27 8.18 19.17
C GLY A 325 14.83 6.73 19.48
N ARG A 326 14.77 5.83 18.49
CA ARG A 326 14.35 4.41 18.61
C ARG A 326 14.97 3.58 17.50
N ASP A 327 15.04 2.28 17.75
CA ASP A 327 15.38 1.31 16.73
C ASP A 327 14.33 1.33 15.59
N VAL A 328 14.81 1.19 14.36
CA VAL A 328 13.93 1.01 13.20
C VAL A 328 13.28 -0.35 13.31
N SER A 329 11.97 -0.42 13.16
CA SER A 329 11.22 -1.67 13.29
C SER A 329 10.30 -1.90 12.11
N ALA A 330 10.09 -3.18 11.79
CA ALA A 330 9.08 -3.66 10.87
C ALA A 330 8.15 -4.64 11.58
N VAL A 331 6.90 -4.71 11.15
CA VAL A 331 5.94 -5.69 11.65
C VAL A 331 5.93 -6.89 10.72
N ALA A 332 6.18 -8.07 11.26
CA ALA A 332 6.06 -9.34 10.56
C ALA A 332 4.75 -10.03 10.96
N VAL A 333 4.08 -10.64 9.99
CA VAL A 333 2.81 -11.36 10.13
C VAL A 333 2.93 -12.77 9.56
N GLN A 334 2.24 -13.72 10.17
CA GLN A 334 2.15 -15.09 9.70
C GLN A 334 0.92 -15.27 8.81
N GLU A 335 1.12 -15.79 7.60
CA GLU A 335 0.05 -16.12 6.64
C GLU A 335 0.39 -17.45 5.95
N GLY A 336 -0.58 -18.37 5.87
CA GLY A 336 -0.35 -19.68 5.24
C GLY A 336 0.84 -20.46 5.83
N GLY A 337 1.12 -20.28 7.13
CA GLY A 337 2.22 -20.94 7.84
C GLY A 337 3.61 -20.31 7.65
N SER A 338 3.74 -19.24 6.87
CA SER A 338 5.01 -18.53 6.64
C SER A 338 4.96 -17.09 7.12
N TRP A 339 6.11 -16.50 7.44
CA TRP A 339 6.24 -15.12 7.91
C TRP A 339 6.54 -14.15 6.77
N TYR A 340 5.87 -13.00 6.80
CA TYR A 340 5.99 -11.92 5.83
C TYR A 340 6.07 -10.58 6.56
N VAL A 341 6.64 -9.56 5.94
CA VAL A 341 6.59 -8.18 6.42
C VAL A 341 5.27 -7.55 5.99
N SER A 342 4.59 -6.87 6.91
CA SER A 342 3.38 -6.09 6.68
C SER A 342 3.75 -4.60 6.52
N PRO A 343 3.78 -4.04 5.30
CA PRO A 343 3.91 -2.60 5.11
C PRO A 343 2.85 -1.79 5.87
N LEU A 344 1.60 -2.27 5.86
CA LEU A 344 0.48 -1.58 6.50
C LEU A 344 0.71 -1.47 8.01
N LEU A 345 0.93 -2.59 8.70
CA LEU A 345 1.15 -2.55 10.14
C LEU A 345 2.49 -1.89 10.50
N THR A 346 3.52 -2.01 9.66
CA THR A 346 4.80 -1.32 9.88
C THR A 346 4.64 0.20 9.90
N GLY A 347 3.86 0.77 8.98
CA GLY A 347 3.62 2.21 8.96
C GLY A 347 2.91 2.71 10.21
N PHE A 348 1.91 1.98 10.70
CA PHE A 348 1.14 2.36 11.88
C PHE A 348 1.86 2.07 13.20
N GLU A 349 2.66 1.01 13.24
CA GLU A 349 3.54 0.67 14.36
C GLU A 349 4.50 1.82 14.67
N GLN A 350 5.03 2.49 13.65
CA GLN A 350 5.90 3.66 13.85
C GLN A 350 5.19 4.77 14.62
N GLY A 351 3.96 5.12 14.22
CA GLY A 351 3.16 6.12 14.94
C GLY A 351 2.69 5.64 16.32
N PHE A 352 2.46 4.35 16.50
CA PHE A 352 2.15 3.76 17.81
C PHE A 352 3.36 3.87 18.75
N GLN A 353 4.56 3.57 18.29
CA GLN A 353 5.80 3.66 19.08
C GLN A 353 6.08 5.11 19.53
N ASP A 354 5.80 6.09 18.69
CA ASP A 354 5.94 7.50 19.07
C ASP A 354 4.95 7.89 20.18
N ARG A 355 3.72 7.38 20.15
CA ARG A 355 2.74 7.54 21.24
C ARG A 355 3.14 6.77 22.50
N LEU A 356 3.63 5.54 22.36
CA LEU A 356 4.08 4.71 23.48
C LEU A 356 5.23 5.35 24.26
N ARG A 357 6.11 6.11 23.59
CA ARG A 357 7.14 6.90 24.28
C ARG A 357 6.55 8.05 25.10
N ALA A 358 5.53 8.71 24.58
CA ALA A 358 4.85 9.81 25.27
C ALA A 358 3.99 9.28 26.43
N ASP A 359 3.38 8.12 26.25
CA ASP A 359 2.59 7.40 27.25
C ASP A 359 2.98 5.91 27.27
N PRO A 360 3.90 5.52 28.18
CA PRO A 360 4.34 4.13 28.32
C PRO A 360 3.25 3.15 28.80
N THR A 361 2.08 3.65 29.20
CA THR A 361 0.95 2.80 29.62
C THR A 361 0.09 2.34 28.46
N LEU A 362 0.30 2.91 27.26
CA LEU A 362 -0.44 2.57 26.06
C LEU A 362 -0.22 1.10 25.68
N THR A 363 -1.30 0.36 25.47
CA THR A 363 -1.26 -1.02 25.01
C THR A 363 -1.82 -1.15 23.59
N ARG A 364 -1.33 -2.14 22.84
CA ARG A 364 -2.01 -2.58 21.60
C ARG A 364 -3.32 -3.28 21.96
N GLY A 365 -4.27 -3.29 21.03
CA GLY A 365 -5.44 -4.15 21.12
C GLY A 365 -5.11 -5.62 20.83
N ALA A 366 -6.14 -6.47 20.82
CA ALA A 366 -6.05 -7.89 20.48
C ALA A 366 -6.75 -8.16 19.15
N ILE A 367 -6.30 -9.18 18.40
CA ILE A 367 -6.90 -9.49 17.09
C ILE A 367 -8.36 -9.90 17.24
N VAL A 368 -9.23 -9.18 16.55
CA VAL A 368 -10.67 -9.45 16.52
C VAL A 368 -10.97 -10.53 15.50
N ALA A 369 -11.84 -11.48 15.86
CA ALA A 369 -12.33 -12.50 14.96
C ALA A 369 -13.18 -11.86 13.83
N PRO A 370 -13.11 -12.37 12.59
CA PRO A 370 -13.97 -11.88 11.51
C PRO A 370 -15.45 -12.16 11.81
N ALA A 371 -16.31 -11.22 11.43
CA ALA A 371 -17.71 -11.51 11.16
C ALA A 371 -17.84 -12.30 9.84
N THR A 372 -19.00 -12.90 9.58
CA THR A 372 -19.24 -13.63 8.32
C THR A 372 -20.39 -13.00 7.56
N TYR A 373 -20.12 -12.57 6.33
CA TYR A 373 -21.12 -12.01 5.42
C TYR A 373 -21.26 -12.87 4.18
N VAL A 374 -22.49 -13.30 3.89
CA VAL A 374 -22.75 -14.29 2.82
C VAL A 374 -22.63 -13.66 1.42
N THR A 375 -22.96 -12.37 1.32
CA THR A 375 -22.93 -11.61 0.06
C THR A 375 -22.06 -10.35 0.19
N PRO A 376 -21.53 -9.80 -0.94
CA PRO A 376 -20.88 -8.49 -0.93
C PRO A 376 -21.77 -7.39 -0.36
N GLU A 377 -23.08 -7.45 -0.61
CA GLU A 377 -24.06 -6.49 -0.12
C GLU A 377 -24.19 -6.55 1.42
N ASP A 378 -24.23 -7.76 1.99
CA ASP A 378 -24.19 -7.96 3.44
C ASP A 378 -22.90 -7.41 4.04
N ALA A 379 -21.77 -7.57 3.34
CA ALA A 379 -20.48 -7.04 3.77
C ALA A 379 -20.47 -5.50 3.82
N VAL A 380 -21.14 -4.83 2.88
CA VAL A 380 -21.31 -3.37 2.92
C VAL A 380 -22.13 -2.96 4.13
N ARG A 381 -23.24 -3.65 4.38
CA ARG A 381 -24.08 -3.38 5.56
C ARG A 381 -23.29 -3.57 6.85
N GLY A 382 -22.56 -4.68 6.96
CA GLY A 382 -21.70 -4.97 8.09
C GLY A 382 -20.61 -3.92 8.33
N LEU A 383 -19.94 -3.47 7.27
CA LEU A 383 -18.97 -2.39 7.37
C LEU A 383 -19.64 -1.07 7.81
N ALA A 384 -20.79 -0.73 7.24
CA ALA A 384 -21.53 0.48 7.61
C ALA A 384 -21.94 0.46 9.09
N ASP A 385 -22.44 -0.67 9.58
CA ASP A 385 -22.78 -0.88 11.00
C ASP A 385 -21.53 -0.77 11.90
N GLY A 386 -20.40 -1.36 11.47
CA GLY A 386 -19.12 -1.26 12.17
C GLY A 386 -18.59 0.17 12.25
N VAL A 387 -18.65 0.94 11.16
CA VAL A 387 -18.31 2.37 11.14
C VAL A 387 -19.23 3.16 12.06
N SER A 388 -20.53 2.86 12.04
CA SER A 388 -21.53 3.49 12.91
C SER A 388 -21.20 3.26 14.39
N ALA A 389 -20.89 2.02 14.75
CA ALA A 389 -20.50 1.63 16.11
C ALA A 389 -19.21 2.33 16.57
N TYR A 390 -18.20 2.39 15.69
CA TYR A 390 -16.95 3.08 15.98
C TYR A 390 -17.14 4.59 16.17
N LEU A 391 -17.88 5.26 15.28
CA LEU A 391 -18.08 6.70 15.34
C LEU A 391 -19.02 7.16 16.46
N ALA A 392 -19.96 6.31 16.90
CA ALA A 392 -20.87 6.61 17.99
C ALA A 392 -20.31 6.23 19.37
N ARG A 393 -19.60 5.09 19.48
CA ARG A 393 -19.22 4.51 20.78
C ARG A 393 -17.73 4.25 20.96
N GLY A 394 -16.90 4.52 19.94
CA GLY A 394 -15.48 4.16 19.96
C GLY A 394 -15.23 2.65 19.88
N ASP A 395 -16.23 1.87 19.47
CA ASP A 395 -16.15 0.41 19.33
C ASP A 395 -15.37 0.05 18.05
N SER A 396 -14.05 -0.07 18.19
CA SER A 396 -13.17 -0.52 17.10
C SER A 396 -13.30 -2.01 16.82
N GLY A 397 -13.89 -2.79 17.73
CA GLY A 397 -14.07 -4.24 17.58
C GLY A 397 -15.09 -4.57 16.50
N ALA A 398 -16.26 -3.92 16.53
CA ALA A 398 -17.28 -4.08 15.50
C ALA A 398 -16.76 -3.68 14.11
N LEU A 399 -15.99 -2.59 14.02
CA LEU A 399 -15.36 -2.16 12.78
C LEU A 399 -14.30 -3.16 12.30
N ALA A 400 -13.44 -3.65 13.20
CA ALA A 400 -12.41 -4.63 12.87
C ALA A 400 -13.02 -5.94 12.35
N ALA A 401 -14.06 -6.45 13.01
CA ALA A 401 -14.74 -7.68 12.60
C ALA A 401 -15.34 -7.60 11.18
N ALA A 402 -15.70 -6.40 10.72
CA ALA A 402 -16.27 -6.15 9.39
C ALA A 402 -15.21 -6.01 8.27
N LEU A 403 -13.92 -6.10 8.60
CA LEU A 403 -12.82 -5.88 7.67
C LEU A 403 -12.09 -7.18 7.27
N PRO A 404 -11.47 -7.23 6.08
CA PRO A 404 -10.59 -8.33 5.66
C PRO A 404 -9.34 -8.39 6.54
N LEU A 405 -8.59 -9.50 6.48
CA LEU A 405 -7.50 -9.82 7.40
C LEU A 405 -6.49 -8.69 7.62
N ALA A 406 -6.01 -8.05 6.55
CA ALA A 406 -4.99 -7.01 6.63
C ALA A 406 -5.51 -5.77 7.40
N GLU A 407 -6.66 -5.24 7.01
CA GLU A 407 -7.27 -4.07 7.66
C GLU A 407 -7.85 -4.41 9.04
N ARG A 408 -8.35 -5.63 9.22
CA ARG A 408 -8.81 -6.14 10.53
C ARG A 408 -7.68 -6.16 11.54
N ARG A 409 -6.48 -6.64 11.17
CA ARG A 409 -5.29 -6.59 12.04
C ARG A 409 -4.94 -5.16 12.42
N LEU A 410 -4.97 -4.24 11.45
CA LEU A 410 -4.69 -2.82 11.68
C LEU A 410 -5.64 -2.24 12.72
N VAL A 411 -6.95 -2.35 12.49
CA VAL A 411 -7.97 -1.76 13.39
C VAL A 411 -7.99 -2.47 14.73
N SER A 412 -7.78 -3.79 14.77
CA SER A 412 -7.69 -4.56 16.03
C SER A 412 -6.54 -4.11 16.92
N LEU A 413 -5.34 -3.92 16.34
CA LEU A 413 -4.13 -3.62 17.11
C LEU A 413 -4.00 -2.13 17.44
N TYR A 414 -4.32 -1.26 16.47
CA TYR A 414 -4.02 0.17 16.52
C TYR A 414 -5.27 1.06 16.48
N GLY A 415 -6.47 0.49 16.40
CA GLY A 415 -7.72 1.23 16.49
C GLY A 415 -7.74 2.04 17.78
N VAL A 416 -7.84 3.36 17.66
CA VAL A 416 -7.87 4.24 18.82
C VAL A 416 -9.28 4.16 19.39
N PRO A 417 -9.47 3.77 20.66
CA PRO A 417 -10.76 3.98 21.30
C PRO A 417 -11.01 5.49 21.28
N THR A 418 -12.01 5.93 20.52
CA THR A 418 -12.45 7.32 20.65
C THR A 418 -13.05 7.43 22.04
N SER A 419 -12.69 8.48 22.78
CA SER A 419 -13.47 8.83 23.97
C SER A 419 -14.92 8.93 23.50
N SER A 420 -15.81 8.10 24.05
CA SER A 420 -17.23 8.14 23.75
C SER A 420 -17.67 9.59 23.81
N VAL A 421 -18.06 10.15 22.67
CA VAL A 421 -18.60 11.51 22.63
C VAL A 421 -20.02 11.36 23.14
N ASP A 422 -20.20 11.55 24.45
CA ASP A 422 -21.50 11.54 25.08
C ASP A 422 -22.46 12.44 24.28
N GLY A 423 -23.66 11.92 23.99
CA GLY A 423 -24.67 12.65 23.22
C GLY A 423 -24.57 12.52 21.69
N ARG A 424 -23.66 11.70 21.14
CA ARG A 424 -23.57 11.44 19.70
C ARG A 424 -24.10 10.05 19.31
N SER A 425 -25.17 10.00 18.52
CA SER A 425 -25.65 8.77 17.88
C SER A 425 -25.36 8.82 16.39
N LEU A 426 -25.13 7.65 15.80
CA LEU A 426 -25.06 7.45 14.37
C LEU A 426 -25.62 6.06 14.07
N ASN A 427 -26.55 5.97 13.14
CA ASN A 427 -27.18 4.73 12.72
C ASN A 427 -27.28 4.68 11.19
N VAL A 428 -27.09 3.49 10.64
CA VAL A 428 -27.38 3.22 9.23
C VAL A 428 -28.90 3.19 9.04
N THR A 429 -29.42 4.04 8.15
CA THR A 429 -30.86 4.14 7.87
C THR A 429 -31.25 3.52 6.54
N ASN A 430 -30.36 3.56 5.54
CA ASN A 430 -30.57 2.89 4.27
C ASN A 430 -29.28 2.30 3.72
N VAL A 431 -29.40 1.14 3.04
CA VAL A 431 -28.33 0.47 2.32
C VAL A 431 -28.91 -0.09 1.03
N GLY A 432 -28.87 0.71 -0.03
CA GLY A 432 -29.08 0.34 -1.42
C GLY A 432 -27.74 0.14 -2.10
N VAL A 433 -27.41 -1.10 -2.44
CA VAL A 433 -26.15 -1.47 -3.08
C VAL A 433 -26.39 -2.56 -4.11
N SER A 434 -25.56 -2.55 -5.14
CA SER A 434 -25.49 -3.61 -6.14
C SER A 434 -24.04 -4.01 -6.35
N SER A 435 -23.79 -5.29 -6.67
CA SER A 435 -22.43 -5.77 -6.92
C SER A 435 -22.31 -6.61 -8.19
N THR A 436 -21.11 -6.55 -8.77
CA THR A 436 -20.66 -7.43 -9.85
C THR A 436 -19.53 -8.30 -9.32
N VAL A 437 -19.80 -9.60 -9.17
CA VAL A 437 -18.85 -10.59 -8.65
C VAL A 437 -17.97 -11.14 -9.77
N SER A 438 -16.67 -11.23 -9.51
CA SER A 438 -15.65 -11.85 -10.37
C SER A 438 -14.66 -12.64 -9.52
N GLY A 439 -14.86 -13.96 -9.46
CA GLY A 439 -14.08 -14.85 -8.59
C GLY A 439 -14.21 -14.46 -7.11
N ASP A 440 -13.08 -14.23 -6.45
CA ASP A 440 -12.99 -13.86 -5.04
C ASP A 440 -13.05 -12.34 -4.80
N THR A 441 -13.53 -11.58 -5.78
CA THR A 441 -13.65 -10.11 -5.69
C THR A 441 -15.00 -9.65 -6.23
N ALA A 442 -15.57 -8.59 -5.66
CA ALA A 442 -16.78 -7.96 -6.14
C ALA A 442 -16.60 -6.45 -6.24
N ARG A 443 -17.01 -5.85 -7.36
CA ARG A 443 -17.13 -4.39 -7.50
C ARG A 443 -18.52 -3.97 -7.03
N ILE A 444 -18.58 -3.06 -6.08
CA ILE A 444 -19.81 -2.60 -5.44
C ILE A 444 -20.14 -1.19 -5.93
N THR A 445 -21.37 -1.02 -6.41
CA THR A 445 -21.99 0.27 -6.68
C THR A 445 -22.87 0.62 -5.47
N LEU A 446 -22.63 1.80 -4.90
CA LEU A 446 -23.48 2.36 -3.85
C LEU A 446 -24.63 3.10 -4.53
N ASP A 447 -25.85 2.58 -4.42
CA ASP A 447 -27.04 3.26 -4.96
C ASP A 447 -27.56 4.29 -3.94
N ASP A 448 -27.61 3.92 -2.66
CA ASP A 448 -27.87 4.82 -1.53
C ASP A 448 -27.38 4.21 -0.21
N LEU A 449 -26.36 4.81 0.40
CA LEU A 449 -25.94 4.49 1.76
C LEU A 449 -26.20 5.70 2.64
N SER A 450 -27.20 5.60 3.51
CA SER A 450 -27.65 6.70 4.35
C SER A 450 -27.42 6.42 5.82
N PHE A 451 -26.98 7.45 6.53
CA PHE A 451 -26.82 7.46 7.97
C PHE A 451 -27.61 8.63 8.58
N ALA A 452 -28.16 8.41 9.76
CA ALA A 452 -28.78 9.46 10.55
C ALA A 452 -28.35 9.34 12.01
N GLY A 453 -28.27 10.48 12.66
CA GLY A 453 -27.80 10.60 14.02
C GLY A 453 -28.25 11.88 14.68
N GLU A 454 -27.84 12.02 15.93
CA GLU A 454 -28.09 13.19 16.74
C GLU A 454 -26.79 13.54 17.47
N SER A 455 -26.45 14.83 17.54
CA SER A 455 -25.32 15.36 18.31
C SER A 455 -25.81 16.56 19.08
N ASP A 456 -25.71 16.57 20.41
CA ASP A 456 -26.20 17.67 21.26
C ASP A 456 -27.65 18.10 20.95
N SER A 457 -28.51 17.12 20.69
CA SER A 457 -29.91 17.32 20.27
C SER A 457 -30.14 17.98 18.92
N VAL A 458 -29.10 18.07 18.09
CA VAL A 458 -29.21 18.47 16.69
C VAL A 458 -29.19 17.22 15.81
N PRO A 459 -30.28 16.92 15.08
CA PRO A 459 -30.29 15.81 14.13
C PRO A 459 -29.37 16.13 12.95
N TYR A 460 -28.66 15.11 12.48
CA TYR A 460 -27.88 15.20 11.27
C TYR A 460 -28.08 13.93 10.45
N ALA A 461 -28.04 14.07 9.14
CA ALA A 461 -28.07 12.96 8.21
C ALA A 461 -26.98 13.14 7.16
N PHE A 462 -26.45 12.05 6.65
CA PHE A 462 -25.62 12.08 5.45
C PHE A 462 -25.89 10.84 4.61
N SER A 463 -25.86 11.01 3.31
CA SER A 463 -26.06 9.91 2.36
C SER A 463 -24.98 9.90 1.30
N ILE A 464 -24.67 8.70 0.80
CA ILE A 464 -23.68 8.46 -0.23
C ILE A 464 -24.35 7.68 -1.36
N SER A 465 -24.27 8.22 -2.58
CA SER A 465 -24.78 7.57 -3.79
C SER A 465 -23.73 7.72 -4.89
N GLY A 466 -23.21 6.59 -5.36
CA GLY A 466 -22.04 6.53 -6.24
C GLY A 466 -20.84 7.24 -5.63
N VAL A 467 -20.41 8.33 -6.27
CA VAL A 467 -19.31 9.20 -5.81
C VAL A 467 -19.79 10.55 -5.27
N CYS A 468 -21.08 10.65 -4.98
CA CYS A 468 -21.71 11.81 -4.37
C CYS A 468 -21.95 11.59 -2.89
N ALA A 469 -21.58 12.56 -2.07
CA ALA A 469 -21.97 12.66 -0.67
C ALA A 469 -22.95 13.83 -0.50
N THR A 470 -24.02 13.62 0.27
CA THR A 470 -25.01 14.65 0.61
C THR A 470 -25.08 14.77 2.12
N VAL A 471 -25.03 16.00 2.63
CA VAL A 471 -25.22 16.28 4.06
C VAL A 471 -26.61 16.87 4.26
N GLY A 472 -27.45 16.15 5.00
CA GLY A 472 -28.74 16.58 5.48
C GLY A 472 -28.58 17.68 6.52
N SER A 473 -28.45 18.92 6.04
CA SER A 473 -28.55 20.16 6.80
C SER A 473 -29.61 21.06 6.16
N ALA A 474 -29.95 22.19 6.77
CA ALA A 474 -30.94 23.13 6.22
C ALA A 474 -30.60 23.62 4.78
N SER A 475 -29.33 23.56 4.36
CA SER A 475 -28.87 23.92 3.01
C SER A 475 -28.65 22.73 2.06
N GLY A 476 -28.77 21.47 2.52
CA GLY A 476 -28.72 20.28 1.66
C GLY A 476 -27.46 20.14 0.80
N ALA A 477 -26.28 20.48 1.33
CA ALA A 477 -25.03 20.47 0.57
C ALA A 477 -24.73 19.08 -0.03
N LYS A 478 -24.55 19.01 -1.35
CA LYS A 478 -24.19 17.82 -2.11
C LYS A 478 -22.86 18.05 -2.81
N ILE A 479 -21.92 17.12 -2.67
CA ILE A 479 -20.60 17.15 -3.31
C ILE A 479 -20.43 15.85 -4.08
N CYS A 480 -20.16 15.94 -5.39
CA CYS A 480 -19.91 14.80 -6.25
C CYS A 480 -18.49 14.86 -6.82
N LEU A 481 -17.72 13.78 -6.64
CA LEU A 481 -16.31 13.74 -7.07
C LEU A 481 -16.14 13.91 -8.59
N ASP A 482 -17.07 13.36 -9.37
CA ASP A 482 -17.11 13.47 -10.84
C ASP A 482 -17.57 14.84 -11.35
N GLN A 483 -18.05 15.72 -10.48
CA GLN A 483 -18.37 17.11 -10.81
C GLN A 483 -17.20 18.06 -10.51
N ILE A 484 -16.17 17.59 -9.80
CA ILE A 484 -14.96 18.38 -9.55
C ILE A 484 -14.14 18.46 -10.84
N PRO A 485 -13.79 19.67 -11.32
CA PRO A 485 -12.96 19.83 -12.52
C PRO A 485 -11.67 19.00 -12.44
N GLY A 486 -11.38 18.25 -13.50
CA GLY A 486 -10.23 17.35 -13.60
C GLY A 486 -10.50 15.93 -13.08
N PHE A 487 -11.31 15.74 -12.04
CA PHE A 487 -11.57 14.42 -11.46
C PHE A 487 -12.43 13.53 -12.37
N ALA A 488 -13.38 14.12 -13.10
CA ALA A 488 -14.16 13.40 -14.13
C ALA A 488 -13.25 12.79 -15.21
N LYS A 489 -12.25 13.55 -15.67
CA LYS A 489 -11.26 13.10 -16.67
C LYS A 489 -10.34 12.01 -16.11
N LEU A 490 -10.14 11.98 -14.80
CA LEU A 490 -9.40 10.94 -14.09
C LEU A 490 -10.24 9.70 -13.74
N GLY A 491 -11.49 9.62 -14.21
CA GLY A 491 -12.34 8.45 -14.04
C GLY A 491 -13.02 8.38 -12.68
N ALA A 492 -13.28 9.51 -12.01
CA ALA A 492 -13.99 9.54 -10.74
C ALA A 492 -15.33 8.77 -10.77
N GLN A 493 -16.06 8.83 -11.88
CA GLN A 493 -17.32 8.09 -12.09
C GLN A 493 -17.16 6.56 -12.10
N ASP A 494 -15.95 6.04 -12.30
CA ASP A 494 -15.64 4.61 -12.37
C ASP A 494 -15.24 4.03 -11.00
N LEU A 495 -15.06 4.89 -9.99
CA LEU A 495 -14.70 4.48 -8.63
C LEU A 495 -15.80 3.61 -8.01
N ARG A 496 -15.40 2.48 -7.43
CA ARG A 496 -16.29 1.52 -6.78
C ARG A 496 -15.65 1.04 -5.48
N LEU A 497 -16.48 0.66 -4.51
CA LEU A 497 -15.98 -0.11 -3.37
C LEU A 497 -15.63 -1.52 -3.86
N ILE A 498 -14.58 -2.10 -3.29
CA ILE A 498 -14.17 -3.46 -3.61
C ILE A 498 -14.36 -4.36 -2.40
N ALA A 499 -15.14 -5.43 -2.58
CA ALA A 499 -15.21 -6.52 -1.62
C ALA A 499 -14.36 -7.70 -2.06
N VAL A 500 -13.80 -8.41 -1.09
CA VAL A 500 -12.98 -9.60 -1.27
C VAL A 500 -13.58 -10.76 -0.48
N ARG A 501 -13.44 -11.97 -1.01
CA ARG A 501 -13.84 -13.19 -0.32
C ARG A 501 -12.67 -13.71 0.50
N GLU A 502 -12.86 -13.87 1.81
CA GLU A 502 -11.91 -14.53 2.71
C GLU A 502 -12.63 -15.71 3.39
N GLY A 503 -12.13 -16.92 3.15
CA GLY A 503 -12.83 -18.13 3.59
C GLY A 503 -14.23 -18.23 2.97
N ASP A 504 -15.23 -18.31 3.83
CA ASP A 504 -16.65 -18.42 3.52
C ASP A 504 -17.39 -17.08 3.53
N GLY A 505 -16.73 -15.97 3.90
CA GLY A 505 -17.33 -14.64 4.00
C GLY A 505 -16.81 -13.62 2.98
N TRP A 506 -17.60 -12.56 2.76
CA TRP A 506 -17.22 -11.36 2.01
C TRP A 506 -16.88 -10.21 2.93
N PHE A 507 -15.91 -9.38 2.56
CA PHE A 507 -15.52 -8.18 3.31
C PHE A 507 -15.25 -7.03 2.35
N VAL A 508 -15.72 -5.82 2.67
CA VAL A 508 -15.32 -4.63 1.92
C VAL A 508 -13.89 -4.26 2.34
N SER A 509 -12.97 -4.18 1.38
CA SER A 509 -11.55 -3.89 1.62
C SER A 509 -11.23 -2.44 1.26
N PRO A 510 -10.95 -1.57 2.25
CA PRO A 510 -10.42 -0.24 2.00
C PRO A 510 -9.13 -0.27 1.17
N LEU A 511 -8.22 -1.21 1.45
CA LEU A 511 -6.94 -1.30 0.74
C LEU A 511 -7.14 -1.67 -0.73
N ARG A 512 -8.02 -2.63 -1.02
CA ARG A 512 -8.35 -3.02 -2.40
C ARG A 512 -9.12 -1.92 -3.13
N THR A 513 -9.97 -1.18 -2.42
CA THR A 513 -10.70 -0.03 -2.97
C THR A 513 -9.74 1.07 -3.41
N VAL A 514 -8.75 1.43 -2.58
CA VAL A 514 -7.72 2.41 -2.94
C VAL A 514 -6.84 1.92 -4.10
N ALA A 515 -6.48 0.64 -4.11
CA ALA A 515 -5.71 0.05 -5.21
C ALA A 515 -6.46 0.08 -6.54
N ASP A 516 -7.77 -0.21 -6.53
CA ASP A 516 -8.62 -0.12 -7.72
C ASP A 516 -8.77 1.33 -8.21
N ALA A 517 -9.05 2.26 -7.28
CA ALA A 517 -9.12 3.68 -7.57
C ALA A 517 -7.83 4.21 -8.22
N SER A 518 -6.68 3.82 -7.65
CA SER A 518 -5.37 4.17 -8.20
C SER A 518 -5.18 3.62 -9.61
N SER A 519 -5.61 2.38 -9.87
CA SER A 519 -5.58 1.76 -11.20
C SER A 519 -6.37 2.56 -12.23
N ILE A 520 -7.55 3.03 -11.85
CA ILE A 520 -8.41 3.85 -12.72
C ILE A 520 -7.69 5.16 -13.08
N VAL A 521 -7.22 5.90 -12.06
CA VAL A 521 -6.53 7.18 -12.25
C VAL A 521 -5.31 7.00 -13.15
N ILE A 522 -4.48 6.00 -12.85
CA ILE A 522 -3.27 5.66 -13.62
C ILE A 522 -3.62 5.39 -15.10
N ASN A 523 -4.65 4.59 -15.37
CA ASN A 523 -5.06 4.24 -16.72
C ASN A 523 -5.58 5.45 -17.49
N ARG A 524 -6.30 6.35 -16.80
CA ARG A 524 -6.80 7.60 -17.39
C ARG A 524 -5.67 8.58 -17.68
N VAL A 525 -4.71 8.73 -16.76
CA VAL A 525 -3.51 9.56 -16.98
C VAL A 525 -2.73 9.06 -18.20
N ALA A 526 -2.57 7.74 -18.35
CA ALA A 526 -1.92 7.16 -19.52
C ALA A 526 -2.65 7.48 -20.82
N GLN A 527 -3.98 7.35 -20.84
CA GLN A 527 -4.80 7.68 -22.00
C GLN A 527 -4.70 9.16 -22.36
N LEU A 528 -4.77 10.06 -21.36
CA LEU A 528 -4.64 11.51 -21.56
C LEU A 528 -3.24 11.91 -22.04
N SER A 529 -2.20 11.20 -21.60
CA SER A 529 -0.83 11.39 -22.11
C SER A 529 -0.76 11.01 -23.60
N GLN A 530 -1.32 9.85 -23.96
CA GLN A 530 -1.33 9.37 -25.35
C GLN A 530 -2.15 10.26 -26.29
N SER A 531 -3.21 10.89 -25.79
CA SER A 531 -4.04 11.81 -26.58
C SER A 531 -3.51 13.25 -26.61
N GLY A 532 -2.46 13.58 -25.83
CA GLY A 532 -1.93 14.94 -25.70
C GLY A 532 -2.79 15.88 -24.84
N GLU A 533 -3.85 15.38 -24.21
CA GLU A 533 -4.81 16.17 -23.41
C GLU A 533 -4.38 16.33 -21.94
N LEU A 534 -3.26 15.71 -21.53
CA LEU A 534 -2.76 15.79 -20.16
C LEU A 534 -2.36 17.22 -19.76
N ALA A 535 -1.82 18.01 -20.69
CA ALA A 535 -1.47 19.41 -20.45
C ALA A 535 -2.71 20.27 -20.13
N ASP A 536 -3.84 19.98 -20.79
CA ASP A 536 -5.11 20.67 -20.56
C ASP A 536 -5.68 20.32 -19.17
N LEU A 537 -5.47 19.09 -18.70
CA LEU A 537 -5.86 18.67 -17.35
C LEU A 537 -5.06 19.42 -16.26
N LEU A 538 -3.73 19.51 -16.43
CA LEU A 538 -2.83 20.15 -15.45
C LEU A 538 -3.06 21.67 -15.37
N THR A 539 -3.42 22.30 -16.49
CA THR A 539 -3.74 23.74 -16.54
C THR A 539 -5.13 24.05 -15.98
N THR A 540 -6.12 23.18 -16.19
CA THR A 540 -7.47 23.36 -15.62
C THR A 540 -7.50 23.14 -14.11
N THR A 541 -6.73 22.19 -13.57
CA THR A 541 -6.63 21.96 -12.12
C THR A 541 -5.86 23.06 -11.39
N ALA A 542 -4.84 23.65 -12.00
CA ALA A 542 -4.11 24.79 -11.43
C ALA A 542 -4.94 26.08 -11.33
N ASN A 543 -5.97 26.21 -12.17
CA ASN A 543 -6.81 27.41 -12.27
C ASN A 543 -8.23 27.24 -11.71
N ALA A 544 -8.54 26.09 -11.08
CA ALA A 544 -9.86 25.88 -10.49
C ALA A 544 -10.04 26.78 -9.25
N PRO A 545 -10.96 27.76 -9.25
CA PRO A 545 -11.25 28.51 -8.05
C PRO A 545 -11.98 27.59 -7.07
N ILE A 546 -11.48 27.50 -5.84
CA ILE A 546 -12.24 26.92 -4.72
C ILE A 546 -13.34 27.94 -4.38
N THR A 547 -14.45 27.92 -5.12
CA THR A 547 -15.59 28.78 -4.83
C THR A 547 -16.44 28.13 -3.75
N SER A 548 -16.23 28.58 -2.51
CA SER A 548 -17.26 28.52 -1.48
C SER A 548 -18.21 29.70 -1.67
N ASP A 549 -19.14 29.63 -2.62
CA ASP A 549 -20.35 30.47 -2.55
C ASP A 549 -21.38 30.08 -3.60
N GLU A 550 -22.55 29.65 -3.14
CA GLU A 550 -23.80 30.00 -3.81
C GLU A 550 -24.81 30.36 -2.71
N THR A 551 -24.72 31.61 -2.24
CA THR A 551 -25.80 32.28 -1.54
C THR A 551 -27.02 32.31 -2.45
N ALA A 552 -28.05 31.53 -2.11
CA ALA A 552 -29.37 31.67 -2.70
C ALA A 552 -29.95 33.07 -2.37
N PRO A 553 -30.63 33.74 -3.30
CA PRO A 553 -31.26 35.02 -3.04
C PRO A 553 -32.46 34.85 -2.11
N VAL A 554 -32.48 35.59 -1.01
CA VAL A 554 -33.65 35.78 -0.15
C VAL A 554 -34.62 36.69 -0.90
N GLU A 555 -35.74 36.15 -1.36
CA GLU A 555 -36.90 36.97 -1.74
C GLU A 555 -37.59 37.49 -0.47
N GLU A 556 -37.45 38.80 -0.23
CA GLU A 556 -38.34 39.56 0.63
C GLU A 556 -39.70 39.75 -0.07
N GLY A 557 -40.80 39.28 0.54
CA GLY A 557 -42.13 39.50 -0.03
C GLY A 557 -43.32 38.96 0.76
N ALA A 558 -43.71 39.70 1.82
CA ALA A 558 -45.07 39.92 2.34
C ALA A 558 -45.87 38.79 3.05
N TYR A 559 -46.11 39.05 4.34
CA TYR A 559 -47.23 38.66 5.24
C TYR A 559 -47.66 37.20 5.39
#